data_AF-A0A2D5YI61-F1
#
_entry.id   AF-A0A2D5YI61-F1
#
_cell.length_a   1.000
_cell.length_b   1.000
_cell.length_c   1.000
_cell.angle_alpha   90.00
_cell.angle_beta   90.00
_cell.angle_gamma   90.00
#
_symmetry.space_group_name_H-M   'P 1'
#
loop_
_entity.id
_entity.type
_entity.pdbx_description
1 polymer ?
#
loop_
_entity_poly.entity_id
_entity_poly.type
_entity_poly.pdbx_seq_one_letter_code
_entity_poly.pdbx_strand_id
1 'polypeptide(L)'
;MVIPHPMQVRELMNSIPEGRVSTLDEVRTSLAEENGADIACPMTSGIFTSIVAQASHEDKEEHGSFSVAYWRSLKRKGELNPRFPEGIEGQAKRLEAEGHSITYRGKKAFVDDFEKYLFKSS
;
A
#
# COMPACT_ATOMS: atom_id res chain seq x y z
N MET A 1 9.15 19.04 6.74
CA MET A 1 9.22 17.78 5.97
C MET A 1 9.86 16.70 6.82
N VAL A 2 9.33 15.47 6.79
CA VAL A 2 9.88 14.28 7.47
C VAL A 2 10.41 13.25 6.46
N ILE A 3 11.52 12.59 6.80
CA ILE A 3 11.96 11.35 6.15
C ILE A 3 11.45 10.21 7.04
N PRO A 4 10.42 9.45 6.61
CA PRO A 4 9.81 8.45 7.48
C PRO A 4 10.76 7.31 7.81
N HIS A 5 10.58 6.69 8.96
CA HIS A 5 11.24 5.43 9.29
C HIS A 5 10.52 4.26 8.59
N PRO A 6 11.23 3.21 8.11
CA PRO A 6 10.60 2.07 7.45
C PRO A 6 9.53 1.37 8.30
N MET A 7 9.70 1.34 9.62
CA MET A 7 8.70 0.75 10.53
C MET A 7 7.42 1.56 10.64
N GLN A 8 7.46 2.90 10.55
CA GLN A 8 6.23 3.70 10.50
C GLN A 8 5.42 3.38 9.25
N VAL A 9 6.11 3.22 8.10
CA VAL A 9 5.46 2.79 6.85
C VAL A 9 4.86 1.39 6.99
N ARG A 10 5.59 0.45 7.61
CA ARG A 10 5.10 -0.91 7.87
C ARG A 10 3.85 -0.91 8.74
N GLU A 11 3.85 -0.15 9.84
CA GLU A 11 2.74 -0.06 10.79
C GLU A 11 1.48 0.50 10.10
N LEU A 12 1.64 1.56 9.32
CA LEU A 12 0.54 2.14 8.53
C LEU A 12 0.01 1.19 7.46
N MET A 13 0.88 0.42 6.79
CA MET A 13 0.44 -0.58 5.82
C MET A 13 -0.32 -1.74 6.51
N ASN A 14 0.12 -2.13 7.71
CA ASN A 14 -0.47 -3.21 8.48
C ASN A 14 -1.78 -2.82 9.16
N SER A 15 -2.01 -1.54 9.41
CA SER A 15 -3.25 -1.05 10.04
C SER A 15 -4.45 -1.03 9.08
N ILE A 16 -4.23 -1.19 7.77
CA ILE A 16 -5.30 -1.20 6.76
C ILE A 16 -6.10 -2.50 6.88
N PRO A 17 -7.38 -2.45 7.28
CA PRO A 17 -8.20 -3.64 7.46
C PRO A 17 -8.59 -4.27 6.12
N GLU A 18 -9.06 -5.52 6.16
CA GLU A 18 -9.54 -6.26 4.99
C GLU A 18 -10.70 -5.55 4.29
N GLY A 19 -10.68 -5.56 2.96
CA GLY A 19 -11.66 -4.87 2.11
C GLY A 19 -11.51 -3.34 2.11
N ARG A 20 -10.42 -2.82 2.70
CA ARG A 20 -10.04 -1.41 2.64
C ARG A 20 -8.68 -1.25 1.98
N VAL A 21 -8.47 -0.06 1.44
CA VAL A 21 -7.23 0.30 0.76
C VAL A 21 -6.72 1.63 1.27
N SER A 22 -5.41 1.85 1.15
CA SER A 22 -4.81 3.17 1.35
C SER A 22 -4.01 3.55 0.11
N THR A 23 -3.71 4.83 -0.05
CA THR A 23 -2.81 5.29 -1.12
C THR A 23 -1.51 5.81 -0.54
N LEU A 24 -0.47 5.87 -1.36
CA LEU A 24 0.79 6.51 -0.96
C LEU A 24 0.58 7.96 -0.49
N ASP A 25 -0.42 8.68 -1.01
CA ASP A 25 -0.73 10.04 -0.57
C ASP A 25 -1.31 10.03 0.86
N GLU A 26 -2.24 9.13 1.18
CA GLU A 26 -2.79 8.97 2.53
C GLU A 26 -1.69 8.56 3.54
N VAL A 27 -0.84 7.58 3.18
CA VAL A 27 0.31 7.17 4.02
C VAL A 27 1.23 8.36 4.31
N ARG A 28 1.50 9.20 3.30
CA ARG A 28 2.35 10.39 3.46
C ARG A 28 1.69 11.46 4.34
N THR A 29 0.37 11.62 4.27
CA THR A 29 -0.38 12.51 5.16
C THR A 29 -0.28 12.03 6.60
N SER A 30 -0.57 10.76 6.88
CA SER A 30 -0.46 10.21 8.23
C SER A 30 0.96 10.32 8.80
N LEU A 31 1.98 10.01 7.99
CA LEU A 31 3.38 10.17 8.40
C LEU A 31 3.74 11.63 8.72
N ALA A 32 3.22 12.59 7.96
CA ALA A 32 3.49 14.00 8.20
C ALA A 32 2.83 14.45 9.53
N GLU A 33 1.57 14.07 9.74
CA GLU A 33 0.80 14.37 10.96
C GLU A 33 1.43 13.76 12.22
N GLU A 34 1.77 12.47 12.19
CA GLU A 34 2.41 11.75 13.31
C GLU A 34 3.75 12.37 13.73
N ASN A 35 4.45 13.03 12.80
CA ASN A 35 5.77 13.62 13.04
C ASN A 35 5.72 15.15 13.15
N GLY A 36 4.54 15.77 13.20
CA GLY A 36 4.38 17.23 13.31
C GLY A 36 5.02 18.01 12.14
N ALA A 37 5.03 17.43 10.95
CA ALA A 37 5.63 18.00 9.75
C ALA A 37 4.58 18.34 8.69
N ASP A 38 4.89 19.26 7.78
CA ASP A 38 3.94 19.63 6.71
C ASP A 38 3.76 18.53 5.65
N ILE A 39 4.83 17.74 5.40
CA ILE A 39 4.89 16.72 4.35
C ILE A 39 5.85 15.58 4.72
N ALA A 40 5.55 14.37 4.26
CA ALA A 40 6.49 13.24 4.21
C ALA A 40 7.18 13.13 2.84
N CYS A 41 8.47 12.78 2.85
CA CYS A 41 9.28 12.63 1.64
C CYS A 41 8.67 11.56 0.69
N PRO A 42 8.27 11.92 -0.54
CA PRO A 42 7.58 11.01 -1.44
C PRO A 42 8.48 9.86 -1.91
N MET A 43 9.77 10.13 -2.11
CA MET A 43 10.73 9.14 -2.59
C MET A 43 10.94 8.03 -1.56
N THR A 44 11.27 8.39 -0.32
CA THR A 44 11.53 7.40 0.73
C THR A 44 10.26 6.66 1.15
N SER A 45 9.11 7.34 1.18
CA SER A 45 7.82 6.66 1.41
C SER A 45 7.58 5.55 0.39
N GLY A 46 7.73 5.84 -0.92
CA GLY A 46 7.54 4.82 -1.96
C GLY A 46 8.60 3.70 -1.94
N ILE A 47 9.85 4.03 -1.62
CA ILE A 47 10.94 3.05 -1.46
C ILE A 47 10.61 2.10 -0.30
N PHE A 48 10.23 2.63 0.88
CA PHE A 48 9.92 1.82 2.04
C PHE A 48 8.63 1.00 1.86
N THR A 49 7.60 1.53 1.20
CA THR A 49 6.41 0.73 0.83
C THR A 49 6.80 -0.49 -0.02
N SER A 50 7.73 -0.32 -0.97
CA SER A 50 8.21 -1.43 -1.81
C SER A 50 9.05 -2.42 -1.00
N ILE A 51 9.92 -1.95 -0.09
CA ILE A 51 10.73 -2.81 0.77
C ILE A 51 9.84 -3.63 1.71
N VAL A 52 8.85 -3.01 2.35
CA VAL A 52 7.89 -3.71 3.22
C VAL A 52 7.11 -4.78 2.45
N ALA A 53 6.70 -4.49 1.21
CA ALA A 53 6.01 -5.46 0.37
C ALA A 53 6.90 -6.68 0.05
N GLN A 54 8.17 -6.46 -0.31
CA GLN A 54 9.12 -7.54 -0.57
C GLN A 54 9.38 -8.38 0.68
N ALA A 55 9.69 -7.73 1.81
CA ALA A 55 9.91 -8.43 3.08
C ALA A 55 8.70 -9.27 3.50
N SER A 56 7.49 -8.75 3.35
CA SER A 56 6.28 -9.52 3.67
C SER A 56 6.05 -10.71 2.72
N HIS A 57 6.53 -10.65 1.49
CA HIS A 57 6.43 -11.76 0.55
C HIS A 57 7.46 -12.84 0.82
N GLU A 58 8.69 -12.45 1.16
CA GLU A 58 9.73 -13.36 1.67
C GLU A 58 9.23 -14.09 2.92
N ASP A 59 8.60 -13.38 3.88
CA ASP A 59 7.97 -13.99 5.06
C ASP A 59 6.91 -15.04 4.69
N LYS A 60 6.16 -14.81 3.60
CA LYS A 60 5.16 -15.79 3.13
C LYS A 60 5.81 -17.06 2.60
N GLU A 61 6.94 -16.93 1.90
CA GLU A 61 7.69 -18.07 1.38
C GLU A 61 8.39 -18.85 2.49
N GLU A 62 8.95 -18.17 3.49
CA GLU A 62 9.70 -18.79 4.59
C GLU A 62 8.79 -19.31 5.72
N HIS A 63 7.78 -18.53 6.12
CA HIS A 63 6.96 -18.77 7.31
C HIS A 63 5.50 -19.12 7.00
N GLY A 64 5.11 -19.13 5.73
CA GLY A 64 3.78 -19.56 5.31
C GLY A 64 2.67 -18.51 5.52
N SER A 65 2.98 -17.29 5.97
CA SER A 65 1.99 -16.21 6.11
C SER A 65 2.62 -14.84 5.81
N PHE A 66 1.80 -13.90 5.34
CA PHE A 66 2.25 -12.52 5.11
C PHE A 66 2.33 -11.77 6.44
N SER A 67 3.42 -11.05 6.69
CA SER A 67 3.53 -10.16 7.84
C SER A 67 2.82 -8.82 7.66
N VAL A 68 2.54 -8.42 6.40
CA VAL A 68 1.79 -7.20 6.04
C VAL A 68 0.93 -7.48 4.80
N ALA A 69 -0.33 -7.04 4.84
CA ALA A 69 -1.24 -7.08 3.69
C ALA A 69 -0.90 -6.01 2.64
N TYR A 70 0.32 -6.05 2.08
CA TYR A 70 0.89 -5.00 1.25
C TYR A 70 0.03 -4.65 0.02
N TRP A 71 -0.76 -5.61 -0.49
CA TRP A 71 -1.63 -5.42 -1.64
C TRP A 71 -2.71 -4.35 -1.43
N ARG A 72 -3.07 -4.04 -0.18
CA ARG A 72 -4.02 -2.97 0.19
C ARG A 72 -3.44 -1.56 0.00
N SER A 73 -2.13 -1.44 -0.25
CA SER A 73 -1.46 -0.16 -0.53
C SER A 73 -1.42 0.13 -2.03
N LEU A 74 -2.13 1.16 -2.43
CA LEU A 74 -2.21 1.63 -3.81
C LEU A 74 -1.23 2.80 -4.03
N LYS A 75 -0.90 3.06 -5.29
CA LYS A 75 -0.29 4.32 -5.71
C LYS A 75 -1.37 5.42 -5.70
N ARG A 76 -1.05 6.54 -6.33
CA ARG A 76 -1.99 7.65 -6.51
C ARG A 76 -3.23 7.23 -7.30
N LYS A 77 -4.40 7.76 -6.92
CA LYS A 77 -5.68 7.60 -7.64
C LYS A 77 -6.08 6.13 -7.87
N GLY A 78 -5.83 5.27 -6.88
CA GLY A 78 -6.23 3.87 -6.92
C GLY A 78 -5.39 2.98 -7.85
N GLU A 79 -4.29 3.49 -8.42
CA GLU A 79 -3.42 2.71 -9.32
C GLU A 79 -2.68 1.60 -8.54
N LEU A 80 -2.68 0.37 -9.07
CA LEU A 80 -1.88 -0.74 -8.53
C LEU A 80 -0.37 -0.48 -8.72
N ASN A 81 0.45 -1.08 -7.86
CA ASN A 81 1.90 -0.87 -7.85
C ASN A 81 2.65 -2.00 -8.61
N PRO A 82 3.22 -1.73 -9.80
CA PRO A 82 3.94 -2.74 -10.57
C PRO A 82 5.27 -3.17 -9.93
N ARG A 83 5.72 -2.50 -8.86
CA ARG A 83 6.94 -2.84 -8.11
C ARG A 83 6.69 -3.84 -6.98
N PHE A 84 5.44 -4.20 -6.72
CA PHE A 84 5.11 -5.19 -5.72
C PHE A 84 5.48 -6.61 -6.18
N PRO A 85 5.70 -7.52 -5.23
CA PRO A 85 5.84 -8.95 -5.53
C PRO A 85 4.67 -9.45 -6.39
N GLU A 86 4.95 -10.39 -7.29
CA GLU A 86 3.97 -10.92 -8.26
C GLU A 86 3.36 -9.87 -9.21
N GLY A 87 3.86 -8.63 -9.19
CA GLY A 87 3.46 -7.54 -10.07
C GLY A 87 2.00 -7.11 -9.94
N ILE A 88 1.47 -6.51 -11.01
CA ILE A 88 0.09 -6.02 -11.05
C ILE A 88 -0.92 -7.16 -10.86
N GLU A 89 -0.71 -8.30 -11.51
CA GLU A 89 -1.64 -9.44 -11.45
C GLU A 89 -1.71 -10.05 -10.05
N GLY A 90 -0.57 -10.17 -9.37
CA GLY A 90 -0.53 -10.65 -7.99
C GLY A 90 -1.26 -9.73 -7.02
N GLN A 91 -1.05 -8.41 -7.15
CA GLN A 91 -1.78 -7.43 -6.35
C GLN A 91 -3.29 -7.46 -6.66
N ALA A 92 -3.67 -7.50 -7.94
CA ALA A 92 -5.06 -7.54 -8.39
C ALA A 92 -5.80 -8.74 -7.80
N LYS A 93 -5.25 -9.95 -7.96
CA LYS A 93 -5.84 -11.18 -7.43
C LYS A 93 -6.13 -11.12 -5.92
N ARG A 94 -5.26 -10.47 -5.15
CA ARG A 94 -5.44 -10.31 -3.69
C ARG A 94 -6.50 -9.29 -3.35
N LEU A 95 -6.54 -8.17 -4.06
CA LEU A 95 -7.60 -7.17 -3.91
C LEU A 95 -8.98 -7.71 -4.31
N GLU A 96 -9.05 -8.49 -5.40
CA GLU A 96 -10.27 -9.16 -5.84
C GLU A 96 -10.76 -10.20 -4.83
N ALA A 97 -9.84 -10.93 -4.19
CA ALA A 97 -10.18 -11.85 -3.11
C ALA A 97 -10.79 -11.14 -1.88
N GLU A 98 -10.51 -9.85 -1.69
CA GLU A 98 -11.13 -8.99 -0.66
C GLU A 98 -12.38 -8.24 -1.18
N GLY A 99 -12.83 -8.52 -2.41
CA GLY A 99 -14.06 -7.96 -2.98
C GLY A 99 -13.90 -6.68 -3.78
N HIS A 100 -12.67 -6.25 -4.09
CA HIS A 100 -12.44 -5.10 -4.96
C HIS A 100 -12.58 -5.47 -6.45
N SER A 101 -13.13 -4.55 -7.24
CA SER A 101 -13.13 -4.67 -8.71
C SER A 101 -11.90 -3.95 -9.29
N ILE A 102 -11.26 -4.54 -10.30
CA ILE A 102 -10.04 -4.02 -10.92
C ILE A 102 -10.28 -3.69 -12.39
N THR A 103 -10.02 -2.45 -12.78
CA THR A 103 -10.04 -2.00 -14.18
C THR A 103 -8.62 -1.90 -14.74
N TYR A 104 -8.37 -2.59 -15.85
CA TYR A 104 -7.11 -2.52 -16.59
C TYR A 104 -7.17 -1.44 -17.68
N ARG A 105 -6.13 -0.61 -17.74
CA ARG A 105 -5.93 0.44 -18.75
C ARG A 105 -4.51 0.33 -19.32
N GLY A 106 -4.36 -0.51 -20.35
CA GLY A 106 -3.05 -0.84 -20.92
C GLY A 106 -2.18 -1.60 -19.92
N LYS A 107 -1.00 -1.06 -19.60
CA LYS A 107 -0.07 -1.67 -18.62
C LYS A 107 -0.35 -1.31 -17.16
N LYS A 108 -1.42 -0.56 -16.90
CA LYS A 108 -1.82 -0.11 -15.56
C LYS A 108 -3.12 -0.76 -15.16
N ALA A 109 -3.30 -0.97 -13.86
CA ALA A 109 -4.56 -1.42 -13.28
C ALA A 109 -4.96 -0.48 -12.13
N PHE A 110 -6.26 -0.40 -11.87
CA PHE A 110 -6.84 0.50 -10.88
C PHE A 110 -7.93 -0.23 -10.10
N VAL A 111 -8.06 0.06 -8.80
CA VAL A 111 -9.24 -0.32 -8.01
C VAL A 111 -10.41 0.59 -8.38
N ASP A 112 -11.54 0.02 -8.77
CA ASP A 112 -12.75 0.76 -9.06
C ASP A 112 -13.35 1.38 -7.80
N ASP A 113 -13.79 2.64 -7.91
CA ASP A 113 -14.35 3.42 -6.79
C ASP A 113 -13.50 3.35 -5.51
N PHE A 114 -12.17 3.31 -5.63
CA PHE A 114 -11.26 3.11 -4.49
C PHE A 114 -11.52 4.10 -3.34
N GLU A 115 -12.02 5.29 -3.65
CA GLU A 115 -12.40 6.32 -2.67
C GLU A 115 -13.43 5.83 -1.65
N LYS A 116 -14.34 4.92 -2.04
CA LYS A 116 -15.34 4.31 -1.12
C LYS A 116 -14.68 3.38 -0.10
N TYR A 117 -13.51 2.84 -0.44
CA TYR A 117 -12.77 1.87 0.36
C TYR A 117 -11.57 2.48 1.09
N LEU A 118 -11.31 3.78 0.92
CA LEU A 118 -10.16 4.45 1.53
C LEU A 118 -10.18 4.31 3.05
N PHE A 119 -9.13 3.71 3.59
CA PHE A 119 -8.82 3.74 5.01
C PHE A 119 -8.15 5.08 5.33
N LYS A 120 -8.77 5.83 6.24
CA LYS A 120 -8.20 7.06 6.80
C LYS A 120 -7.85 6.75 8.24
N SER A 121 -6.56 6.71 8.55
CA SER A 121 -6.10 6.67 9.94
C SER A 121 -6.41 8.04 10.52
N SER A 122 -7.54 8.17 11.22
CA SER A 122 -7.91 9.37 11.98
C SER A 122 -7.26 9.36 13.35
#